data_AF-A0A6I4LWM6-F1
#
_entry.id   AF-A0A6I4LWM6-F1
#
_cell.length_a   1.000
_cell.length_b   1.000
_cell.length_c   1.000
_cell.angle_alpha   90.00
_cell.angle_beta   90.00
_cell.angle_gamma   90.00
#
_symmetry.space_group_name_H-M   'P 1'
#
loop_
_entity.id
_entity.type
_entity.pdbx_description
1 polymer ?
#
loop_
_entity_poly.entity_id
_entity_poly.type
_entity_poly.pdbx_seq_one_letter_code
_entity_poly.pdbx_strand_id
1 'polypeptide(L)' 'MLNQIATNLATDPDPVTATAEHIQLFWDPRMKQMILESDGEGLSPEAAAAVQRLAQAHASA' A
#
# COMPACT_ATOMS: atom_id res chain seq x y z
N MET A 1 -0.18 -2.83 -10.70
CA MET A 1 0.94 -1.97 -10.24
C MET A 1 1.30 -2.24 -8.79
N LEU A 2 0.36 -2.14 -7.83
CA LEU A 2 0.70 -2.29 -6.41
C LEU A 2 1.41 -3.61 -6.06
N ASN A 3 0.93 -4.74 -6.59
CA ASN A 3 1.60 -6.04 -6.39
C ASN A 3 3.06 -6.04 -6.90
N GLN A 4 3.37 -5.29 -7.97
CA GLN A 4 4.74 -5.20 -8.49
C GLN A 4 5.62 -4.33 -7.60
N ILE A 5 5.08 -3.27 -7.00
CA ILE A 5 5.79 -2.48 -5.99
C ILE A 5 6.14 -3.37 -4.79
N ALA A 6 5.15 -4.11 -4.27
CA ALA A 6 5.37 -5.06 -3.18
C ALA A 6 6.42 -6.13 -3.54
N THR A 7 6.37 -6.65 -4.77
CA THR A 7 7.37 -7.62 -5.28
C THR A 7 8.78 -7.00 -5.32
N ASN A 8 8.91 -5.77 -5.80
CA ASN A 8 10.20 -5.09 -5.91
C ASN A 8 10.80 -4.75 -4.54
N LEU A 9 9.95 -4.54 -3.54
CA LEU A 9 10.35 -4.23 -2.16
C LEU A 9 10.45 -5.48 -1.27
N ALA A 10 10.30 -6.69 -1.83
CA ALA A 10 10.25 -7.93 -1.05
C ALA A 10 11.55 -8.25 -0.27
N THR A 11 12.69 -7.66 -0.66
CA THR A 11 13.97 -7.83 0.04
C THR A 11 14.22 -6.79 1.13
N ASP A 12 13.30 -5.83 1.31
CA ASP A 12 13.37 -4.87 2.41
C ASP A 12 13.20 -5.59 3.76
N PRO A 13 13.84 -5.14 4.85
CA PRO A 13 13.60 -5.70 6.18
C PRO A 13 12.14 -5.62 6.64
N ASP A 14 11.37 -4.63 6.16
CA ASP A 14 9.92 -4.51 6.37
C ASP A 14 9.19 -4.12 5.06
N PRO A 15 8.95 -5.10 4.16
CA PRO A 15 8.36 -4.86 2.85
C PRO A 15 6.97 -4.21 2.88
N VAL A 16 6.18 -4.50 3.92
CA VAL A 16 4.82 -3.97 4.08
C VAL A 16 4.88 -2.49 4.39
N THR A 17 5.71 -2.08 5.36
CA THR A 17 5.91 -0.67 5.69
C THR A 17 6.50 0.08 4.50
N ALA A 18 7.55 -0.46 3.86
CA ALA A 18 8.17 0.17 2.69
C ALA A 18 7.16 0.36 1.53
N THR A 19 6.27 -0.60 1.30
CA THR A 19 5.23 -0.50 0.27
C THR A 19 4.19 0.57 0.62
N ALA A 20 3.74 0.63 1.88
CA ALA A 20 2.77 1.64 2.32
C ALA A 20 3.34 3.06 2.23
N GLU A 21 4.61 3.25 2.63
CA GLU A 21 5.33 4.51 2.52
C GLU A 21 5.51 4.93 1.06
N HIS A 22 5.83 3.99 0.17
CA HIS A 22 5.93 4.27 -1.26
C HIS A 22 4.60 4.82 -1.82
N ILE A 23 3.47 4.22 -1.47
CA ILE A 23 2.15 4.73 -1.86
C ILE A 23 1.93 6.13 -1.27
N GLN A 24 2.20 6.31 0.03
CA GLN A 24 2.01 7.58 0.72
C GLN A 24 2.81 8.73 0.08
N LEU A 25 4.06 8.47 -0.30
CA LEU A 25 4.97 9.49 -0.83
C LEU A 25 4.76 9.77 -2.32
N PHE A 26 4.50 8.75 -3.12
CA PHE A 26 4.60 8.86 -4.59
C PHE A 26 3.27 8.78 -5.33
N TRP A 27 2.20 8.26 -4.72
CA TRP A 27 0.92 8.18 -5.42
C TRP A 27 0.13 9.49 -5.33
N ASP A 28 -0.58 9.82 -6.40
CA ASP A 28 -1.51 10.94 -6.41
C ASP A 28 -2.63 10.74 -5.35
N PRO A 29 -3.14 11.83 -4.75
CA PRO A 29 -4.21 11.75 -3.76
C PRO A 29 -5.42 10.93 -4.22
N ARG A 30 -5.80 11.06 -5.49
CA ARG A 30 -6.91 10.29 -6.07
C ARG A 30 -6.62 8.78 -6.11
N MET A 31 -5.40 8.37 -6.44
CA MET A 31 -5.04 6.95 -6.45
C MET A 31 -5.06 6.36 -5.05
N LYS A 32 -4.63 7.12 -4.04
CA LYS A 32 -4.71 6.73 -2.63
C LYS A 32 -6.15 6.52 -2.19
N GLN A 33 -7.07 7.42 -2.56
CA GLN A 33 -8.49 7.23 -2.26
C GLN A 33 -9.05 5.96 -2.92
N MET A 34 -8.78 5.77 -4.22
CA MET A 34 -9.27 4.59 -4.94
C MET A 34 -8.81 3.26 -4.34
N ILE A 35 -7.57 3.17 -3.85
CA ILE A 35 -7.07 1.93 -3.25
C ILE A 35 -7.61 1.72 -1.82
N LEU A 36 -7.89 2.80 -1.09
CA LEU A 36 -8.51 2.72 0.24
C LEU A 36 -10.00 2.33 0.17
N GLU A 37 -10.67 2.67 -0.93
CA GLU A 37 -12.07 2.30 -1.21
C GLU A 37 -12.21 0.91 -1.85
N SER A 38 -11.11 0.30 -2.30
CA SER A 38 -11.11 -1.05 -2.85
C SER A 38 -11.25 -2.09 -1.74
N ASP A 39 -11.92 -3.19 -2.06
CA ASP A 39 -11.99 -4.41 -1.24
C ASP A 39 -10.67 -5.22 -1.21
N GLY A 40 -9.66 -4.80 -1.98
CA GLY A 40 -8.37 -5.45 -2.05
C GLY A 40 -8.37 -6.71 -2.92
N GLU A 41 -9.41 -6.94 -3.73
CA GLU A 41 -9.46 -8.09 -4.62
C GLU A 41 -8.27 -8.08 -5.61
N GLY A 42 -7.60 -9.21 -5.74
CA GLY A 42 -6.44 -9.37 -6.63
C GLY A 42 -5.12 -8.77 -6.09
N LEU A 43 -5.09 -8.24 -4.86
CA LEU A 43 -3.84 -7.85 -4.20
C LEU A 43 -3.08 -9.06 -3.66
N SER A 44 -1.75 -9.00 -3.70
CA SER A 44 -0.93 -9.95 -2.95
C SER A 44 -1.07 -9.71 -1.44
N PRO A 45 -0.72 -10.68 -0.58
CA PRO A 45 -0.80 -10.52 0.87
C PRO A 45 -0.05 -9.27 1.39
N GLU A 46 1.15 -9.01 0.87
CA GLU A 46 1.98 -7.87 1.26
C GLU A 46 1.36 -6.54 0.79
N ALA A 47 0.83 -6.51 -0.43
CA ALA A 47 0.13 -5.35 -0.96
C ALA A 47 -1.15 -5.04 -0.15
N ALA A 48 -1.94 -6.06 0.19
CA ALA A 48 -3.13 -5.90 1.01
C ALA A 48 -2.79 -5.39 2.42
N ALA A 49 -1.75 -5.94 3.05
CA ALA A 49 -1.27 -5.47 4.35
C ALA A 49 -0.79 -4.00 4.30
N ALA A 50 -0.12 -3.60 3.21
CA ALA A 50 0.32 -2.22 3.01
C ALA A 50 -0.87 -1.26 2.88
N VAL A 51 -1.94 -1.65 2.18
CA VAL A 51 -3.18 -0.86 2.09
C VAL A 51 -3.85 -0.73 3.46
N GLN A 52 -3.91 -1.81 4.24
CA GLN A 52 -4.44 -1.75 5.61
C GLN A 52 -3.65 -0.79 6.50
N ARG A 53 -2.32 -0.81 6.39
CA ARG A 53 -1.44 0.12 7.13
C ARG A 53 -1.68 1.56 6.70
N LEU A 54 -1.79 1.81 5.39
CA LEU A 54 -2.10 3.14 4.85
C LEU A 54 -3.46 3.65 5.37
N ALA A 55 -4.48 2.80 5.42
CA ALA A 55 -5.80 3.14 5.93
C ALA A 55 -5.76 3.56 7.42
N GLN A 56 -5.00 2.83 8.24
CA GLN A 56 -4.80 3.17 9.65
C GLN A 56 -4.12 4.53 9.82
N ALA A 57 -3.05 4.79 9.04
CA ALA A 57 -2.35 6.07 9.07
C ALA A 57 -3.26 7.24 8.65
N HIS A 58 -4.12 7.02 7.66
CA HIS A 58 -5.08 8.02 7.18
C HIS A 58 -6.21 8.29 8.19
N ALA A 59 -6.64 7.28 8.95
CA ALA A 59 -7.66 7.45 9.99
C ALA A 59 -7.15 8.15 11.25
N SER A 60 -5.82 8.16 11.47
CA SER A 60 -5.16 8.84 12.58
C SER A 60 -4.74 10.28 12.29
N ALA A 61 -4.94 10.78 11.06
CA ALA A 61 -4.59 12.12 10.60
C ALA A 61 -5.81 13.05 10.62
#